data_AF-K1RSI3-F1
#
_entry.id   AF-K1RSI3-F1
#
_cell.length_a   1.000
_cell.length_b   1.000
_cell.length_c   1.000
_cell.angle_alpha   90.00
_cell.angle_beta   90.00
_cell.angle_gamma   90.00
#
_symmetry.space_group_name_H-M   'P 1'
#
loop_
_entity.id
_entity.type
_entity.pdbx_description
1 polymer ?
#
loop_
_entity_poly.entity_id
_entity_poly.type
_entity_poly.pdbx_seq_one_letter_code
_entity_poly.pdbx_strand_id
1 'polypeptide(L)'
;MKAIQWIISALVAVVIIAAAVGGGVYFTRLKSIHSIRKLTDYENYNLYRMDIDYAYDLDRLIDRGITDNQSMINAILAEALPYLPIHMKAPNFGCSAFCTQGTDGHTLMGRNYDFKNDTSAMLVYCTPKDGYASVAFAALDNI
;
A
#
# COMPACT_ATOMS: atom_id res chain seq x y z
N MET A 1 -2.28 -36.01 -32.59
CA MET A 1 -1.41 -34.86 -32.94
C MET A 1 -2.16 -33.53 -32.97
N LYS A 2 -3.20 -33.35 -33.81
CA LYS A 2 -3.97 -32.09 -33.87
C LYS A 2 -4.57 -31.68 -32.52
N ALA A 3 -5.26 -32.60 -31.82
CA ALA A 3 -5.87 -32.29 -30.51
C ALA A 3 -4.86 -31.83 -29.45
N ILE A 4 -3.66 -32.43 -29.42
CA ILE A 4 -2.57 -32.02 -28.52
C ILE A 4 -2.06 -30.61 -28.88
N GLN A 5 -1.91 -30.31 -30.17
CA GLN A 5 -1.52 -28.98 -30.63
C GLN A 5 -2.56 -27.91 -30.24
N TRP A 6 -3.86 -28.21 -30.41
CA TRP A 6 -4.94 -27.32 -29.96
C TRP A 6 -4.90 -27.06 -28.45
N ILE A 7 -4.66 -28.08 -27.64
CA ILE A 7 -4.53 -27.93 -26.18
C ILE A 7 -3.33 -27.05 -25.83
N ILE A 8 -2.16 -27.28 -26.45
CA ILE A 8 -0.96 -26.48 -26.20
C ILE A 8 -1.19 -25.03 -26.62
N SER A 9 -1.76 -24.79 -27.81
CA SER A 9 -2.07 -23.43 -28.28
C SER A 9 -3.07 -22.71 -27.37
N ALA A 10 -4.09 -23.41 -26.88
CA ALA A 10 -5.06 -22.84 -25.94
C ALA A 10 -4.38 -22.48 -24.60
N LEU A 11 -3.52 -23.36 -24.06
CA LEU A 11 -2.76 -23.09 -22.84
C LEU A 11 -1.83 -21.87 -23.00
N VAL A 12 -1.12 -21.78 -24.11
CA VAL A 12 -0.25 -20.63 -24.41
C VAL A 12 -1.06 -19.34 -24.48
N ALA A 13 -2.22 -19.36 -25.16
CA ALA A 13 -3.10 -18.19 -25.22
C ALA A 13 -3.58 -17.75 -23.83
N VAL A 14 -3.97 -18.70 -22.97
CA VAL A 14 -4.35 -18.43 -21.57
C VAL A 14 -3.20 -17.79 -20.80
N VAL A 15 -1.98 -18.31 -20.93
CA VAL A 15 -0.79 -17.75 -20.25
C VAL A 15 -0.50 -16.33 -20.72
N ILE A 16 -0.59 -16.06 -22.02
CA ILE A 16 -0.37 -14.72 -22.58
C ILE A 16 -1.40 -13.73 -22.04
N ILE A 17 -2.68 -14.13 -22.01
CA ILE A 17 -3.76 -13.30 -21.47
C ILE A 17 -3.52 -13.02 -19.98
N ALA A 18 -3.19 -14.05 -19.20
CA ALA A 18 -2.87 -13.90 -17.78
C ALA A 18 -1.69 -12.95 -17.55
N ALA A 19 -0.63 -13.06 -18.36
CA ALA A 19 0.53 -12.18 -18.29
C ALA A 19 0.19 -10.73 -18.69
N ALA A 20 -0.66 -10.52 -19.70
CA ALA A 20 -1.09 -9.19 -20.12
C ALA A 20 -1.98 -8.52 -19.06
N VAL A 21 -2.94 -9.25 -18.50
CA VAL A 21 -3.81 -8.76 -17.43
C VAL A 21 -3.00 -8.48 -16.17
N GLY A 22 -2.18 -9.45 -15.73
CA GLY A 22 -1.30 -9.29 -14.57
C GLY A 22 -0.32 -8.13 -14.77
N GLY A 23 0.32 -8.04 -15.94
CA GLY A 23 1.19 -6.94 -16.31
C GLY A 23 0.49 -5.59 -16.22
N GLY A 24 -0.72 -5.47 -16.79
CA GLY A 24 -1.51 -4.23 -16.72
C GLY A 24 -1.89 -3.83 -15.29
N VAL A 25 -2.34 -4.79 -14.46
CA VAL A 25 -2.73 -4.54 -13.06
C VAL A 25 -1.54 -4.16 -12.19
N TYR A 26 -0.38 -4.80 -12.39
CA TYR A 26 0.81 -4.61 -11.56
C TYR A 26 1.80 -3.58 -12.07
N PHE A 27 1.68 -3.09 -13.30
CA PHE A 27 2.65 -2.15 -13.88
C PHE A 27 2.88 -0.90 -13.01
N THR A 28 1.79 -0.25 -12.55
CA THR A 28 1.86 0.94 -11.69
C THR A 28 2.32 0.61 -10.27
N ARG A 29 2.00 -0.58 -9.77
CA ARG A 29 2.49 -1.08 -8.47
C ARG A 29 3.99 -1.33 -8.51
N LEU A 30 4.50 -1.91 -9.60
CA LEU A 30 5.92 -2.08 -9.83
C LEU A 30 6.63 -0.73 -9.93
N LYS A 31 6.07 0.26 -10.64
CA LYS A 31 6.60 1.63 -10.64
C LYS A 31 6.66 2.23 -9.24
N SER A 32 5.64 1.99 -8.42
CA SER A 32 5.60 2.45 -7.03
C SER A 32 6.78 1.85 -6.23
N ILE A 33 7.01 0.54 -6.35
CA ILE A 33 8.16 -0.13 -5.70
C ILE A 33 9.50 0.44 -6.20
N HIS A 34 9.64 0.70 -7.51
CA HIS A 34 10.87 1.27 -8.07
C HIS A 34 11.14 2.72 -7.63
N SER A 35 10.14 3.42 -7.12
CA SER A 35 10.31 4.79 -6.59
C SER A 35 10.95 4.83 -5.20
N ILE A 36 11.06 3.67 -4.53
CA ILE A 36 11.61 3.57 -3.18
C ILE A 36 13.03 4.12 -3.17
N ARG A 37 13.28 5.11 -2.32
CA ARG A 37 14.60 5.70 -2.12
C ARG A 37 14.86 6.02 -0.66
N LYS A 38 16.11 5.85 -0.24
CA LYS A 38 16.61 6.21 1.08
C LYS A 38 16.79 7.73 1.14
N LEU A 39 16.30 8.38 2.19
CA LEU A 39 16.39 9.84 2.39
C LEU A 39 17.48 10.24 3.40
N THR A 40 17.81 9.35 4.33
CA THR A 40 18.83 9.58 5.37
C THR A 40 19.91 8.51 5.30
N ASP A 41 21.05 8.74 5.97
CA ASP A 41 22.11 7.75 6.07
C ASP A 41 22.63 7.65 7.51
N TYR A 42 21.75 7.19 8.40
CA TYR A 42 22.07 6.87 9.79
C TYR A 42 22.61 5.45 9.90
N GLU A 43 23.40 5.22 10.95
CA GLU A 43 24.03 3.92 11.24
C GLU A 43 23.02 2.78 11.39
N ASN A 44 21.87 3.05 12.03
CA ASN A 44 20.89 2.02 12.38
C ASN A 44 19.62 2.12 11.50
N TYR A 45 18.72 3.04 11.83
CA TYR A 45 17.39 3.14 11.22
C TYR A 45 17.29 4.36 10.34
N ASN A 46 16.68 4.20 9.18
CA ASN A 46 16.67 5.21 8.14
C ASN A 46 15.26 5.61 7.73
N LEU A 47 15.15 6.81 7.18
CA LEU A 47 13.94 7.29 6.55
C LEU A 47 14.00 6.98 5.05
N TYR A 48 12.95 6.36 4.56
CA TYR A 48 12.73 6.07 3.15
C TYR A 48 11.57 6.89 2.62
N ARG A 49 11.45 6.95 1.30
CA ARG A 49 10.30 7.48 0.59
C ARG A 49 9.86 6.52 -0.49
N MET A 50 8.55 6.42 -0.68
CA MET A 50 7.91 5.78 -1.82
C MET A 50 6.82 6.71 -2.38
N ASP A 51 6.69 6.73 -3.70
CA ASP A 51 5.65 7.42 -4.44
C ASP A 51 4.66 6.36 -5.01
N ILE A 52 3.37 6.47 -4.70
CA ILE A 52 2.31 5.56 -5.15
C ILE A 52 1.81 6.01 -6.53
N ASP A 53 1.97 5.15 -7.53
CA ASP A 53 1.63 5.41 -8.94
C ASP A 53 0.36 4.67 -9.41
N TYR A 54 -0.19 3.78 -8.58
CA TYR A 54 -1.50 3.18 -8.86
C TYR A 54 -2.64 4.08 -8.34
N ALA A 55 -3.82 3.97 -8.96
CA ALA A 55 -5.00 4.72 -8.53
C ALA A 55 -5.50 4.16 -7.19
N TYR A 56 -4.94 4.68 -6.08
CA TYR A 56 -5.44 4.44 -4.75
C TYR A 56 -6.76 5.17 -4.56
N ASP A 57 -7.79 4.41 -4.20
CA ASP A 57 -9.16 4.90 -4.07
C ASP A 57 -9.61 4.78 -2.61
N LEU A 58 -9.57 5.91 -1.91
CA LEU A 58 -9.95 5.98 -0.50
C LEU A 58 -11.45 5.78 -0.30
N ASP A 59 -12.26 6.31 -1.20
CA ASP A 59 -13.73 6.20 -1.12
C ASP A 59 -14.15 4.74 -1.29
N ARG A 60 -13.55 4.03 -2.25
CA ARG A 60 -13.75 2.58 -2.41
C ARG A 60 -13.30 1.77 -1.20
N LEU A 61 -12.29 2.21 -0.47
CA LEU A 61 -11.89 1.55 0.78
C LEU A 61 -12.91 1.78 1.89
N ILE A 62 -13.46 2.99 2.01
CA ILE A 62 -14.51 3.33 2.98
C ILE A 62 -15.79 2.53 2.68
N ASP A 63 -16.18 2.43 1.41
CA ASP A 63 -17.38 1.73 0.94
C ASP A 63 -17.35 0.22 1.22
N ARG A 64 -16.18 -0.37 1.50
CA ARG A 64 -16.05 -1.79 1.87
C ARG A 64 -16.60 -2.13 3.26
N GLY A 65 -17.08 -1.13 4.02
CA GLY A 65 -17.72 -1.36 5.32
C GLY A 65 -16.74 -1.88 6.36
N ILE A 66 -15.62 -1.16 6.55
CA ILE A 66 -14.59 -1.50 7.53
C ILE A 66 -15.18 -1.41 8.94
N THR A 67 -15.25 -2.54 9.66
CA THR A 67 -15.83 -2.64 11.01
C THR A 67 -14.80 -2.85 12.11
N ASP A 68 -13.61 -3.31 11.75
CA ASP A 68 -12.53 -3.67 12.66
C ASP A 68 -11.15 -3.61 11.99
N ASN A 69 -10.07 -3.69 12.77
CA ASN A 69 -8.70 -3.60 12.28
C ASN A 69 -8.35 -4.65 11.22
N GLN A 70 -8.89 -5.87 11.34
CA GLN A 70 -8.57 -6.93 10.39
C GLN A 70 -9.31 -6.71 9.06
N SER A 71 -10.57 -6.27 9.12
CA SER A 71 -11.34 -5.88 7.92
C SER A 71 -10.67 -4.71 7.18
N MET A 72 -10.10 -3.75 7.92
CA MET A 72 -9.32 -2.65 7.35
C MET A 72 -8.08 -3.15 6.60
N ILE A 73 -7.28 -4.02 7.24
CA ILE A 73 -6.07 -4.58 6.65
C ILE A 73 -6.42 -5.39 5.39
N ASN A 74 -7.47 -6.22 5.45
CA ASN A 74 -7.93 -7.00 4.31
C ASN A 74 -8.37 -6.08 3.14
N ALA A 75 -9.08 -4.99 3.45
CA ALA A 75 -9.49 -4.01 2.44
C ALA A 75 -8.27 -3.34 1.78
N ILE A 76 -7.30 -2.87 2.58
CA ILE A 76 -6.05 -2.28 2.08
C ILE A 76 -5.27 -3.28 1.22
N LEU A 77 -5.17 -4.55 1.63
CA LEU A 77 -4.46 -5.57 0.85
C LEU A 77 -5.15 -5.88 -0.47
N ALA A 78 -6.47 -6.01 -0.48
CA ALA A 78 -7.22 -6.23 -1.72
C ALA A 78 -7.19 -5.01 -2.66
N GLU A 79 -6.94 -3.81 -2.13
CA GLU A 79 -6.68 -2.61 -2.93
C GLU A 79 -5.24 -2.57 -3.46
N ALA A 80 -4.25 -2.72 -2.58
CA ALA A 80 -2.84 -2.57 -2.91
C ALA A 80 -2.28 -3.75 -3.71
N LEU A 81 -2.77 -4.97 -3.48
CA LEU A 81 -2.29 -6.23 -4.08
C LEU A 81 -3.47 -7.09 -4.55
N PRO A 82 -4.29 -6.62 -5.51
CA PRO A 82 -5.50 -7.31 -5.94
C PRO A 82 -5.16 -8.69 -6.53
N TYR A 83 -6.01 -9.70 -6.30
CA TYR A 83 -5.83 -11.08 -6.77
C TYR A 83 -4.69 -11.89 -6.14
N LEU A 84 -3.82 -11.29 -5.32
CA LEU A 84 -2.86 -12.05 -4.53
C LEU A 84 -3.49 -12.48 -3.21
N PRO A 85 -3.38 -13.77 -2.82
CA PRO A 85 -3.90 -14.28 -1.55
C PRO A 85 -2.96 -13.90 -0.39
N ILE A 86 -2.79 -12.59 -0.15
CA ILE A 86 -1.99 -12.09 0.95
C ILE A 86 -2.86 -12.00 2.20
N HIS A 87 -2.41 -12.66 3.26
CA HIS A 87 -3.02 -12.58 4.58
C HIS A 87 -2.02 -11.96 5.54
N MET A 88 -2.42 -10.88 6.19
CA MET A 88 -1.62 -10.19 7.20
C MET A 88 -2.48 -10.03 8.44
N LYS A 89 -1.93 -10.36 9.61
CA LYS A 89 -2.58 -10.02 10.88
C LYS A 89 -2.38 -8.54 11.14
N ALA A 90 -3.43 -7.87 11.62
CA ALA A 90 -3.28 -6.48 12.07
C ALA A 90 -2.13 -6.39 13.10
N PRO A 91 -1.15 -5.48 12.89
CA PRO A 91 -0.04 -5.34 13.81
C PRO A 91 -0.54 -4.84 15.16
N ASN A 92 0.11 -5.28 16.23
CA ASN A 92 -0.16 -4.78 17.57
C ASN A 92 0.82 -3.66 17.90
N PHE A 93 0.31 -2.43 18.04
CA PHE A 93 1.11 -1.26 18.38
C PHE A 93 0.30 -0.28 19.24
N GLY A 94 0.99 0.53 20.03
CA GLY A 94 0.38 1.64 20.77
C GLY A 94 0.31 2.89 19.90
N CYS A 95 -0.76 3.67 20.00
CA CYS A 95 -0.75 5.02 19.45
C CYS A 95 -1.57 5.98 20.31
N SER A 96 -1.14 7.24 20.30
CA SER A 96 -1.88 8.36 20.89
C SER A 96 -2.09 9.41 19.81
N ALA A 97 -3.30 9.95 19.72
CA ALA A 97 -3.66 10.98 18.76
C ALA A 97 -4.33 12.15 19.49
N PHE A 98 -3.96 13.37 19.11
CA PHE A 98 -4.43 14.61 19.72
C PHE A 98 -4.84 15.58 18.63
N CYS A 99 -5.97 16.24 18.82
CA CYS A 99 -6.46 17.29 17.94
C CYS A 99 -6.80 18.51 18.80
N THR A 100 -6.30 19.68 18.42
CA THR A 100 -6.58 20.93 19.13
C THR A 100 -6.74 22.08 18.15
N GLN A 101 -7.35 23.18 18.61
CA GLN A 101 -7.47 24.42 17.87
C GLN A 101 -6.35 25.37 18.31
N GLY A 102 -5.55 25.84 17.36
CA GLY A 102 -4.57 26.90 17.57
C GLY A 102 -5.24 28.23 17.93
N THR A 103 -4.47 29.14 18.53
CA THR A 103 -4.95 30.49 18.87
C THR A 103 -5.28 31.33 17.64
N ASP A 104 -4.80 30.92 16.47
CA ASP A 104 -5.08 31.48 15.15
C ASP A 104 -6.30 30.85 14.45
N GLY A 105 -6.97 29.87 15.09
CA GLY A 105 -8.09 29.16 14.50
C GLY A 105 -7.71 28.06 13.52
N HIS A 106 -6.43 27.66 13.42
CA HIS A 106 -6.00 26.49 12.64
C HIS A 106 -6.09 25.21 13.46
N THR A 107 -6.49 24.09 12.84
CA THR A 107 -6.52 22.78 13.50
C THR A 107 -5.13 22.18 13.52
N LEU A 108 -4.67 21.78 14.70
CA LEU A 108 -3.40 21.11 14.91
C LEU A 108 -3.66 19.65 15.27
N MET A 109 -3.07 18.73 14.50
CA MET A 109 -3.18 17.29 14.71
C MET A 109 -1.79 16.73 15.05
N GLY A 110 -1.71 15.99 16.14
CA GLY A 110 -0.52 15.26 16.56
C GLY A 110 -0.84 13.77 16.68
N ARG A 111 0.11 12.91 16.31
CA ARG A 111 0.00 11.47 16.52
C ARG A 111 1.35 10.86 16.82
N ASN A 112 1.42 10.09 17.91
CA ASN A 112 2.57 9.26 18.24
C ASN A 112 2.24 7.80 17.95
N TYR A 113 3.25 7.08 17.46
CA TYR A 113 3.19 5.64 17.27
C TYR A 113 4.29 4.98 18.09
N ASP A 114 3.90 4.04 18.93
CA ASP A 114 4.81 3.29 19.81
C ASP A 114 5.08 1.95 19.13
N PHE A 115 6.11 1.95 18.28
CA PHE A 115 6.64 0.78 17.60
C PHE A 115 7.87 0.25 18.33
N LYS A 116 8.36 -0.94 17.92
CA LYS A 116 9.64 -1.45 18.41
C LYS A 116 10.77 -0.45 18.10
N ASN A 117 11.75 -0.33 19.00
CA ASN A 117 12.88 0.60 18.88
C ASN A 117 13.97 0.11 17.90
N ASP A 118 13.54 -0.61 16.85
CA ASP A 118 14.41 -1.20 15.84
C ASP A 118 13.89 -1.04 14.41
N THR A 119 13.01 -0.06 14.18
CA THR A 119 12.30 0.07 12.90
C THR A 119 12.74 1.29 12.09
N SER A 120 13.01 1.08 10.80
CA SER A 120 13.09 2.15 9.81
C SER A 120 11.68 2.63 9.43
N ALA A 121 11.59 3.82 8.84
CA ALA A 121 10.32 4.39 8.45
C ALA A 121 10.26 4.79 6.98
N MET A 122 9.06 4.88 6.44
CA MET A 122 8.80 5.27 5.07
C MET A 122 7.74 6.37 4.99
N LEU A 123 8.11 7.46 4.33
CA LEU A 123 7.14 8.42 3.82
C LEU A 123 6.50 7.88 2.55
N VAL A 124 5.18 7.78 2.54
CA VAL A 124 4.41 7.31 1.40
C VAL A 124 3.64 8.49 0.82
N TYR A 125 3.99 8.89 -0.39
CA TYR A 125 3.30 9.95 -1.12
C TYR A 125 2.31 9.33 -2.10
N CYS A 126 1.08 9.83 -2.12
CA CYS A 126 0.06 9.41 -3.06
C CYS A 126 -0.54 10.65 -3.71
N THR A 127 -0.50 10.73 -5.04
CA THR A 127 -1.07 11.85 -5.81
C THR A 127 -1.91 11.27 -6.96
N PRO A 128 -3.10 10.70 -6.64
CA PRO A 128 -3.94 10.10 -7.65
C PRO A 128 -4.45 11.18 -8.62
N LYS A 129 -4.75 10.79 -9.87
CA LYS A 129 -5.32 11.71 -10.86
C LYS A 129 -6.70 12.23 -10.43
N ASP A 130 -7.52 11.33 -9.90
CA ASP A 130 -8.91 11.56 -9.52
C ASP A 130 -9.10 11.17 -8.05
N GLY A 131 -8.60 12.00 -7.12
CA GLY A 131 -8.72 11.76 -5.69
C GLY A 131 -7.90 12.72 -4.83
N TYR A 132 -7.78 12.40 -3.54
CA TYR A 132 -7.04 13.24 -2.59
C TYR A 132 -5.54 12.91 -2.59
N ALA A 133 -4.72 13.96 -2.73
CA ALA A 133 -3.30 13.84 -2.46
C ALA A 133 -3.07 13.61 -0.96
N SER A 134 -2.17 12.70 -0.62
CA SER A 134 -1.87 12.37 0.77
C SER A 134 -0.39 12.06 0.97
N VAL A 135 0.04 12.29 2.21
CA VAL A 135 1.34 11.86 2.71
C VAL A 135 1.08 11.04 3.95
N ALA A 136 1.58 9.81 3.96
CA ALA A 136 1.47 8.89 5.08
C ALA A 136 2.84 8.48 5.58
N PHE A 137 2.87 7.97 6.80
CA PHE A 137 4.06 7.42 7.44
C PHE A 137 3.82 5.96 7.78
N ALA A 138 4.75 5.09 7.38
CA ALA A 138 4.70 3.66 7.66
C ALA A 138 5.98 3.23 8.37
N ALA A 139 5.85 2.45 9.44
CA ALA A 139 6.98 1.71 10.00
C ALA A 139 7.23 0.47 9.13
N LEU A 140 8.49 0.17 8.82
CA LEU A 140 8.85 -0.91 7.90
C LEU A 140 8.98 -2.27 8.57
N ASP A 141 9.13 -2.31 9.90
CA ASP A 141 9.48 -3.53 10.64
C ASP A 141 8.62 -3.73 11.90
N ASN A 142 7.31 -3.88 11.74
CA ASN A 142 6.37 -4.17 12.84
C ASN A 142 5.41 -5.34 12.54
N ILE A 143 5.83 -6.28 11.69
CA ILE A 143 5.09 -7.52 11.41
C ILE A 143 5.67 -8.66 12.24
#